data_AF-A0A8B6BXU9-F1
#
_entry.id   AF-A0A8B6BXU9-F1
#
_cell.length_a   1.000
_cell.length_b   1.000
_cell.length_c   1.000
_cell.angle_alpha   90.00
_cell.angle_beta   90.00
_cell.angle_gamma   90.00
#
_symmetry.space_group_name_H-M   'P 1'
#
loop_
_entity.id
_entity.type
_entity.pdbx_description
1 polymer ?
#
loop_
_entity_poly.entity_id
_entity_poly.type
_entity_poly.pdbx_seq_one_letter_code
_entity_poly.pdbx_strand_id
1 'polypeptide(L)'
;MQDSKGDPENEEGVVTVCRLRSGSVFRVPVKVQGQSLFAVVDTAAEVTLISEEVYKSLKVVPPVLKEVIMHTAGRGMQMNGFIVGPTEIQLGARVMGSEYLCSSNLR
;
A
#
# COMPACT_ATOMS: atom_id res chain seq x y z
N MET A 1 -40.81 28.40 43.81
CA MET A 1 -41.96 28.07 42.95
C MET A 1 -41.63 28.61 41.58
N GLN A 2 -41.36 27.87 40.51
CA GLN A 2 -41.40 26.45 40.14
C GLN A 2 -40.12 26.23 39.29
N ASP A 3 -39.21 25.33 39.64
CA ASP A 3 -39.13 23.93 39.20
C ASP A 3 -39.56 23.65 37.75
N SER A 4 -38.57 23.44 36.88
CA SER A 4 -38.65 22.51 35.75
C SER A 4 -37.27 21.90 35.52
N LYS A 5 -37.08 20.78 36.19
CA LYS A 5 -36.02 19.78 36.06
C LYS A 5 -36.17 19.14 34.66
N GLY A 6 -35.20 19.33 33.78
CA GLY A 6 -35.09 18.59 32.51
C GLY A 6 -34.08 17.46 32.65
N ASP A 7 -34.49 16.27 32.27
CA ASP A 7 -33.83 14.97 32.53
C ASP A 7 -32.39 14.85 32.02
N PRO A 8 -31.50 14.13 32.74
CA PRO A 8 -30.12 13.87 32.33
C PRO A 8 -29.98 12.46 31.75
N GLU A 9 -30.38 12.18 30.51
CA GLU A 9 -30.26 10.81 29.98
C GLU A 9 -30.26 10.75 28.44
N ASN A 10 -29.08 10.98 27.83
CA ASN A 10 -28.50 10.19 26.71
C ASN A 10 -27.27 10.93 26.13
N GLU A 11 -26.19 11.00 26.89
CA GLU A 11 -24.88 11.04 26.24
C GLU A 11 -24.53 9.58 25.92
N GLU A 12 -24.97 9.12 24.74
CA GLU A 12 -24.45 7.88 24.17
C GLU A 12 -22.93 7.98 24.22
N GLY A 13 -22.34 7.23 25.14
CA GLY A 13 -20.90 7.21 25.36
C GLY A 13 -20.24 6.79 24.05
N VAL A 14 -19.76 7.77 23.29
CA VAL A 14 -18.97 7.52 22.09
C VAL A 14 -17.68 6.87 22.56
N VAL A 15 -17.68 5.54 22.58
CA VAL A 15 -16.48 4.75 22.83
C VAL A 15 -15.62 4.89 21.58
N THR A 16 -14.69 5.84 21.61
CA THR A 16 -13.67 5.98 20.57
C THR A 16 -12.64 4.88 20.75
N VAL A 17 -12.87 3.72 20.13
CA VAL A 17 -11.85 2.67 20.01
C VAL A 17 -10.90 3.09 18.90
N CYS A 18 -9.62 3.28 19.25
CA CYS A 18 -8.55 3.63 18.32
C CYS A 18 -8.79 4.93 17.54
N ARG A 19 -8.65 6.08 18.23
CA ARG A 19 -8.47 7.36 17.55
C ARG A 19 -7.23 7.27 16.66
N LEU A 20 -7.41 7.10 15.34
CA LEU A 20 -6.34 7.09 14.35
C LEU A 20 -5.51 8.37 14.51
N ARG A 21 -4.33 8.24 15.14
CA ARG A 21 -3.41 9.35 15.33
C ARG A 21 -2.65 9.57 14.02
N SER A 22 -3.19 10.43 13.16
CA SER A 22 -2.62 10.76 11.84
C SER A 22 -2.54 9.55 10.89
N GLY A 23 -2.81 9.74 9.62
CA GLY A 23 -2.68 8.71 8.58
C GLY A 23 -1.20 8.41 8.30
N SER A 24 -0.46 7.90 9.28
CA SER A 24 0.95 7.57 9.12
C SER A 24 1.07 6.35 8.22
N VAL A 25 1.56 6.57 7.00
CA VAL A 25 1.96 5.49 6.09
C VAL A 25 3.02 4.64 6.81
N PHE A 26 2.74 3.35 7.03
CA PHE A 26 3.71 2.44 7.63
C PHE A 26 4.72 2.03 6.55
N ARG A 27 6.00 2.32 6.81
CA ARG A 27 7.09 2.09 5.86
C ARG A 27 8.11 1.13 6.46
N VAL A 28 8.58 0.19 5.64
CA VAL A 28 9.62 -0.77 6.03
C VAL A 28 10.81 -0.67 5.08
N PRO A 29 12.06 -0.71 5.60
CA PRO A 29 13.23 -0.77 4.76
C PRO A 29 13.32 -2.14 4.07
N VAL A 30 13.55 -2.13 2.76
CA VAL A 30 13.77 -3.32 1.94
C VAL A 30 15.01 -3.12 1.07
N LYS A 31 15.58 -4.22 0.58
CA LYS A 31 16.53 -4.14 -0.53
C LYS A 31 16.01 -4.91 -1.73
N VAL A 32 16.10 -4.31 -2.91
CA VAL A 32 15.81 -4.96 -4.20
C VAL A 32 17.10 -4.94 -5.00
N GLN A 33 17.66 -6.10 -5.34
CA GLN A 33 18.96 -6.20 -6.03
C GLN A 33 20.09 -5.37 -5.37
N GLY A 34 20.08 -5.29 -4.03
CA GLY A 34 21.04 -4.51 -3.24
C GLY A 34 20.71 -3.01 -3.12
N GLN A 35 19.76 -2.47 -3.89
CA GLN A 35 19.27 -1.09 -3.75
C GLN A 35 18.38 -0.97 -2.51
N SER A 36 18.75 -0.09 -1.58
CA SER A 36 17.96 0.13 -0.35
C SER A 36 16.79 1.07 -0.63
N LEU A 37 15.59 0.65 -0.27
CA LEU A 37 14.33 1.35 -0.53
C LEU A 37 13.46 1.31 0.75
N PHE A 38 12.43 2.15 0.77
CA PHE A 38 11.35 2.05 1.76
C PHE A 38 10.07 1.63 1.06
N ALA A 39 9.58 0.43 1.35
CA ALA A 39 8.29 -0.05 0.90
C ALA A 39 7.19 0.47 1.83
N VAL A 40 6.03 0.80 1.25
CA VAL A 40 4.81 1.07 2.02
C VAL A 40 4.10 -0.26 2.26
N VAL A 41 3.69 -0.50 3.50
CA VAL A 41 2.84 -1.65 3.83
C VAL A 41 1.39 -1.24 3.67
N ASP A 42 0.76 -1.77 2.62
CA ASP A 42 -0.66 -1.57 2.34
C ASP A 42 -1.37 -2.92 2.43
N THR A 43 -2.14 -3.11 3.50
CA THR A 43 -2.92 -4.34 3.71
C THR A 43 -4.22 -4.37 2.92
N ALA A 44 -4.65 -3.24 2.33
CA ALA A 44 -5.82 -3.18 1.47
C ALA A 44 -5.51 -3.57 0.02
N ALA A 45 -4.23 -3.65 -0.35
CA ALA A 45 -3.80 -4.14 -1.65
C ALA A 45 -3.65 -5.67 -1.65
N GLU A 46 -4.23 -6.33 -2.65
CA GLU A 46 -4.06 -7.78 -2.88
C GLU A 46 -2.70 -8.13 -3.50
N VAL A 47 -1.95 -7.11 -3.94
CA VAL A 47 -0.74 -7.25 -4.75
C VAL A 47 0.35 -6.31 -4.29
N THR A 48 1.61 -6.67 -4.57
CA THR A 48 2.75 -5.77 -4.34
C THR A 48 3.04 -4.95 -5.59
N LEU A 49 3.09 -3.63 -5.42
CA LEU A 49 3.38 -2.69 -6.50
C LEU A 49 4.84 -2.21 -6.44
N ILE A 50 5.47 -2.13 -7.62
CA ILE A 50 6.73 -1.44 -7.82
C ILE A 50 6.48 -0.23 -8.74
N SER A 51 6.96 0.94 -8.36
CA SER A 51 6.86 2.12 -9.22
C SER A 51 7.72 1.94 -10.48
N GLU A 52 7.27 2.50 -11.59
CA GLU A 52 8.01 2.51 -12.85
C GLU A 52 9.44 3.07 -12.72
N GLU A 53 9.63 4.12 -11.90
CA GLU A 53 10.94 4.71 -11.63
C GLU A 53 11.91 3.70 -10.99
N VAL A 54 11.49 3.08 -9.89
CA VAL A 54 12.28 2.05 -9.21
C VAL A 54 12.55 0.86 -10.14
N TYR A 55 11.53 0.40 -10.89
CA TYR A 55 11.70 -0.69 -11.86
C TYR A 55 12.76 -0.38 -12.91
N LYS A 56 12.74 0.83 -13.48
CA LYS A 56 13.75 1.29 -14.45
C LYS A 56 15.13 1.52 -13.83
N SER A 57 15.21 1.77 -12.53
CA SER A 57 16.49 1.95 -11.82
C SER A 57 17.14 0.63 -11.41
N LEU A 58 16.45 -0.51 -11.53
CA LEU A 58 17.01 -1.81 -11.16
C LEU A 58 18.21 -2.14 -12.06
N LYS A 59 19.28 -2.65 -11.43
CA LYS A 59 20.52 -3.02 -12.14
C LYS A 59 20.28 -4.08 -13.21
N VAL A 60 19.44 -5.06 -12.88
CA VAL A 60 18.95 -6.08 -13.81
C VAL A 60 17.45 -5.89 -13.92
N VAL A 61 16.97 -5.40 -15.05
CA VAL A 61 15.53 -5.20 -15.25
C VAL A 61 14.85 -6.58 -15.35
N PRO A 62 13.93 -6.92 -14.43
CA PRO A 62 13.20 -8.19 -14.48
C PRO A 62 12.33 -8.26 -15.74
N PRO A 63 12.14 -9.44 -16.36
CA PRO A 63 11.33 -9.55 -17.56
C PRO A 63 9.86 -9.27 -17.24
N VAL A 64 9.16 -8.72 -18.24
CA VAL A 64 7.70 -8.62 -18.24
C VAL A 64 7.13 -10.00 -18.53
N LEU A 65 6.33 -10.52 -17.59
CA LEU A 65 5.66 -11.81 -17.71
C LEU A 65 4.28 -11.66 -18.37
N LYS A 66 3.57 -10.57 -18.06
CA LYS A 66 2.20 -10.34 -18.55
C LYS A 66 1.80 -8.87 -18.47
N GLU A 67 1.01 -8.40 -19.43
CA GLU A 67 0.27 -7.13 -19.33
C GLU A 67 -1.02 -7.31 -18.52
N VAL A 68 -1.35 -6.34 -17.69
CA VAL A 68 -2.55 -6.39 -16.85
C VAL A 68 -3.26 -5.04 -16.77
N ILE A 69 -4.54 -5.10 -16.41
CA ILE A 69 -5.33 -3.95 -15.97
C ILE A 69 -5.56 -4.12 -14.47
N MET A 70 -5.09 -3.17 -13.68
CA MET A 70 -5.26 -3.13 -12.22
C MET A 70 -6.47 -2.28 -11.87
N HIS A 71 -7.37 -2.82 -11.06
CA HIS A 71 -8.46 -2.05 -10.48
C HIS A 71 -7.96 -1.31 -9.24
N THR A 72 -8.02 0.01 -9.25
CA THR A 72 -7.51 0.83 -8.14
C THR A 72 -8.64 1.34 -7.25
N ALA A 73 -8.29 1.91 -6.09
CA ALA A 73 -9.27 2.51 -5.20
C ALA A 73 -9.98 3.69 -5.88
N GLY A 74 -11.31 3.62 -5.96
CA GLY A 74 -12.15 4.61 -6.65
C GLY A 74 -13.07 3.95 -7.67
N ARG A 75 -14.28 4.49 -7.84
CA ARG A 75 -15.28 3.88 -8.73
C ARG A 75 -14.79 3.92 -10.19
N GLY A 76 -14.56 2.74 -10.76
CA GLY A 76 -14.17 2.59 -12.17
C GLY A 76 -12.73 3.01 -12.49
N MET A 77 -11.87 3.22 -11.49
CA MET A 77 -10.48 3.57 -11.73
C MET A 77 -9.68 2.32 -12.12
N GLN A 78 -9.00 2.41 -13.26
CA GLN A 78 -8.17 1.35 -13.80
C GLN A 78 -6.79 1.90 -14.15
N MET A 79 -5.77 1.06 -14.02
CA MET A 79 -4.38 1.39 -14.34
C MET A 79 -3.78 0.25 -15.15
N ASN A 80 -3.14 0.58 -16.27
CA ASN A 80 -2.37 -0.39 -17.03
C ASN A 80 -1.05 -0.70 -16.31
N GLY A 81 -0.60 -1.94 -16.41
CA GLY A 81 0.66 -2.35 -15.82
C GLY A 81 1.14 -3.69 -16.34
N PHE A 82 2.20 -4.17 -15.71
CA PHE A 82 2.88 -5.40 -16.07
C PHE A 82 3.15 -6.24 -14.81
N ILE A 83 2.96 -7.55 -14.87
CA ILE A 83 3.57 -8.46 -13.92
C ILE A 83 5.03 -8.63 -14.33
N VAL A 84 5.95 -8.36 -13.41
CA VAL A 84 7.40 -8.41 -13.62
C VAL A 84 8.04 -9.35 -12.61
N GLY A 85 9.01 -10.15 -13.04
CA GLY A 85 9.75 -11.02 -12.12
C GLY A 85 10.34 -12.29 -12.73
N PRO A 86 10.87 -13.17 -11.88
CA PRO A 86 11.04 -13.00 -10.43
C PRO A 86 12.16 -12.01 -10.08
N THR A 87 12.05 -11.32 -8.93
CA THR A 87 13.15 -10.53 -8.33
C THR A 87 13.32 -10.85 -6.85
N GLU A 88 14.55 -10.76 -6.35
CA GLU A 88 14.84 -10.91 -4.92
C GLU A 88 14.56 -9.61 -4.16
N ILE A 89 13.74 -9.73 -3.11
CA ILE A 89 13.59 -8.74 -2.05
C ILE A 89 14.24 -9.24 -0.77
N GLN A 90 15.00 -8.36 -0.12
CA GLN A 90 15.46 -8.56 1.24
C GLN A 90 14.65 -7.69 2.21
N LEU A 91 14.06 -8.33 3.22
CA LEU A 91 13.40 -7.69 4.36
C LEU A 91 14.13 -8.12 5.64
N GLY A 92 14.88 -7.19 6.23
CA GLY A 92 15.76 -7.51 7.35
C GLY A 92 16.78 -8.60 6.99
N ALA A 93 16.75 -9.73 7.71
CA ALA A 93 17.62 -10.88 7.49
C ALA A 93 17.08 -11.92 6.49
N ARG A 94 15.85 -11.75 6.00
CA ARG A 94 15.21 -12.70 5.07
C ARG A 94 15.30 -12.20 3.64
N VAL A 95 15.58 -13.12 2.72
CA VAL A 95 15.54 -12.91 1.27
C VAL A 95 14.41 -13.76 0.70
N MET A 96 13.60 -13.17 -0.17
CA MET A 96 12.44 -13.80 -0.79
C MET A 96 12.41 -13.46 -2.28
N GLY A 97 12.16 -14.46 -3.13
CA GLY A 97 11.82 -14.22 -4.52
C GLY A 97 10.35 -13.84 -4.63
N SER A 98 10.03 -12.79 -5.37
CA SER A 98 8.65 -12.40 -5.64
C SER A 98 8.50 -11.79 -7.03
N GLU A 99 7.27 -11.85 -7.52
CA GLU A 99 6.80 -11.11 -8.68
C GLU A 99 6.11 -9.84 -8.19
N TYR A 100 6.12 -8.80 -9.01
CA TYR A 100 5.51 -7.51 -8.67
C TYR A 100 4.69 -7.00 -9.83
N LEU A 101 3.75 -6.13 -9.52
CA LEU A 101 3.04 -5.35 -10.52
C LEU A 101 3.74 -4.00 -10.69
N CYS A 102 4.21 -3.75 -11.90
CA CYS A 102 4.75 -2.44 -12.31
C CYS A 102 3.64 -1.65 -12.98
N SER A 103 3.29 -0.49 -12.43
CA SER A 103 2.42 0.46 -13.14
C SER A 103 3.12 0.97 -14.39
N SER A 104 2.41 1.08 -15.50
CA SER A 104 2.95 1.69 -16.71
C SER A 104 2.22 3.00 -17.01
N ASN A 105 2.96 4.11 -17.01
CA ASN A 105 2.51 5.33 -17.67
C ASN A 105 2.89 5.26 -19.15
N LEU A 106 2.45 4.22 -19.88
CA LEU A 106 2.55 4.27 -21.33
C LEU A 106 1.57 5.35 -21.82
N ARG A 107 2.14 6.48 -22.25
CA ARG A 107 1.47 7.44 -23.14
C ARG A 107 1.52 6.95 -24.57
#